data_AF-A0A2E6UQ23-F1
#
_entry.id   AF-A0A2E6UQ23-F1
#
_cell.length_a   1.000
_cell.length_b   1.000
_cell.length_c   1.000
_cell.angle_alpha   90.00
_cell.angle_beta   90.00
_cell.angle_gamma   90.00
#
_symmetry.space_group_name_H-M   'P 1'
#
loop_
_entity.id
_entity.type
_entity.pdbx_description
1 polymer ?
#
loop_
_entity_poly.entity_id
_entity_poly.type
_entity_poly.pdbx_seq_one_letter_code
_entity_poly.pdbx_strand_id
1 'polypeptide(L)'
;MKRLPLNKTRILLLFIDITIIAASFYIAFLIRFDNKVPESIQIIFFQQLLPLIVFVRGLAFISFGFYTGLWKYSSIQDITKIVYAVSISSLVFLFILVAMDRVKRLTLTDIPLTVLIIDFLLVGIMLSSTRLFWRIWFERNQRKLSINNGL
;
A
#
# COMPACT_ATOMS: atom_id res chain seq x y z
N MET A 1 12.37 -29.69 2.63
CA MET A 1 11.76 -28.35 2.40
C MET A 1 11.72 -27.56 3.72
N LYS A 2 12.74 -26.73 4.01
CA LYS A 2 12.76 -25.91 5.23
C LYS A 2 11.77 -24.76 5.07
N ARG A 3 10.62 -24.87 5.74
CA ARG A 3 9.63 -23.81 5.88
C ARG A 3 10.32 -22.67 6.62
N LEU A 4 10.66 -21.58 5.92
CA LEU A 4 11.11 -20.35 6.57
C LEU A 4 10.07 -19.99 7.64
N PRO A 5 10.47 -19.63 8.87
CA PRO A 5 9.51 -19.30 9.93
C PRO A 5 8.62 -18.17 9.42
N LEU A 6 7.35 -18.50 9.22
CA LEU A 6 6.34 -17.72 8.49
C LEU A 6 6.20 -16.27 9.00
N ASN A 7 6.72 -15.94 10.18
CA ASN A 7 6.71 -14.59 10.74
C ASN A 7 7.72 -13.64 10.10
N LYS A 8 8.95 -14.06 9.78
CA LYS A 8 9.99 -13.10 9.32
C LYS A 8 9.69 -12.53 7.94
N THR A 9 9.32 -13.37 6.98
CA THR A 9 8.97 -12.93 5.62
C THR A 9 7.67 -12.11 5.59
N ARG A 10 6.69 -12.44 6.46
CA ARG A 10 5.46 -11.64 6.59
C ARG A 10 5.74 -10.24 7.13
N ILE A 11 6.56 -10.15 8.19
CA ILE A 11 6.98 -8.86 8.75
C ILE A 11 7.74 -8.05 7.68
N LEU A 12 8.64 -8.68 6.95
CA LEU A 12 9.41 -8.01 5.89
C LEU A 12 8.50 -7.49 4.77
N LEU A 13 7.53 -8.30 4.30
CA LEU A 13 6.53 -7.86 3.33
C LEU A 13 5.67 -6.70 3.85
N LEU A 14 5.28 -6.75 5.13
CA LEU A 14 4.51 -5.67 5.75
C LEU A 14 5.30 -4.37 5.82
N PHE A 15 6.60 -4.43 6.15
CA PHE A 15 7.48 -3.27 6.11
C PHE A 15 7.62 -2.69 4.70
N ILE A 16 7.75 -3.56 3.69
CA ILE A 16 7.79 -3.14 2.28
C ILE A 16 6.47 -2.46 1.90
N ASP A 17 5.32 -3.06 2.24
CA ASP A 17 4.01 -2.51 1.92
C ASP A 17 3.79 -1.14 2.57
N ILE A 18 4.17 -0.96 3.85
CA ILE A 18 4.12 0.34 4.53
C ILE A 18 5.00 1.37 3.81
N THR A 19 6.22 0.98 3.42
CA THR A 19 7.14 1.86 2.71
C THR A 19 6.58 2.28 1.35
N ILE A 20 5.96 1.35 0.63
CA ILE A 20 5.29 1.61 -0.65
C ILE A 20 4.11 2.57 -0.45
N ILE A 21 3.28 2.37 0.58
CA ILE A 21 2.17 3.27 0.87
C ILE A 21 2.67 4.69 1.10
N ALA A 22 3.68 4.85 1.96
CA ALA A 22 4.26 6.16 2.27
C ALA A 22 4.90 6.80 1.03
N ALA A 23 5.67 6.03 0.26
CA ALA A 23 6.32 6.51 -0.95
C ALA A 23 5.32 6.90 -2.04
N SER A 24 4.28 6.10 -2.27
CA SER A 24 3.19 6.40 -3.21
C SER A 24 2.53 7.73 -2.89
N PHE A 25 2.16 7.93 -1.63
CA PHE A 25 1.47 9.14 -1.20
C PHE A 25 2.38 10.38 -1.30
N TYR A 26 3.65 10.23 -0.94
CA TYR A 26 4.65 11.29 -1.11
C TYR A 26 4.86 11.66 -2.57
N ILE A 27 5.00 10.68 -3.46
CA ILE A 27 5.16 10.91 -4.90
C ILE A 27 3.91 11.57 -5.49
N ALA A 28 2.72 11.11 -5.11
CA ALA A 28 1.46 11.72 -5.56
C ALA A 28 1.38 13.22 -5.19
N PHE A 29 1.87 13.56 -4.00
CA PHE A 29 1.93 14.92 -3.52
C PHE A 29 2.97 15.76 -4.28
N LEU A 30 4.18 15.23 -4.54
CA LEU A 30 5.19 15.91 -5.36
C LEU A 30 4.69 16.20 -6.78
N ILE A 31 4.03 15.22 -7.42
CA ILE A 31 3.46 15.36 -8.77
C ILE A 31 2.38 16.45 -8.78
N ARG A 32 1.54 16.53 -7.74
CA ARG A 32 0.44 17.51 -7.72
C ARG A 32 0.93 18.95 -7.60
N PHE A 33 1.97 19.18 -6.82
CA PHE A 33 2.45 20.53 -6.49
C PHE A 33 3.64 20.96 -7.36
N ASP A 34 4.01 20.18 -8.39
CA ASP A 34 5.18 20.44 -9.24
C ASP A 34 6.45 20.75 -8.41
N ASN A 35 6.67 20.01 -7.32
CA ASN A 35 7.71 20.25 -6.30
C ASN A 35 7.67 21.62 -5.59
N LYS A 36 6.67 22.47 -5.83
CA LYS A 36 6.48 23.77 -5.19
C LYS A 36 5.38 23.71 -4.14
N VAL A 37 5.63 22.96 -3.07
CA VAL A 37 4.69 22.84 -1.95
C VAL A 37 4.93 23.97 -0.94
N PRO A 38 3.92 24.78 -0.56
CA PRO A 38 4.02 25.70 0.56
C PRO A 38 4.36 24.99 1.88
N GLU A 39 5.24 25.57 2.70
CA GLU A 39 5.68 24.95 3.98
C GLU A 39 4.53 24.61 4.93
N SER A 40 3.48 25.44 4.97
CA SER A 40 2.28 25.19 5.79
C SER A 40 1.62 23.85 5.44
N ILE A 41 1.55 23.50 4.16
CA ILE A 41 0.95 22.25 3.67
C ILE A 41 1.94 21.09 3.89
N GLN A 42 3.25 21.31 3.77
CA GLN A 42 4.25 20.27 4.04
C GLN A 42 4.19 19.79 5.50
N ILE A 43 4.06 20.70 6.46
CA ILE A 43 3.98 20.35 7.89
C ILE A 43 2.72 19.50 8.14
N ILE A 44 1.56 19.93 7.62
CA ILE A 44 0.31 19.18 7.75
C ILE A 44 0.43 17.80 7.09
N PHE A 45 1.09 17.73 5.93
CA PHE A 45 1.31 16.50 5.20
C PHE A 45 2.10 15.47 6.02
N PHE A 46 3.27 15.87 6.54
CA PHE A 46 4.13 14.97 7.30
C PHE A 46 3.58 14.61 8.69
N GLN A 47 2.93 15.56 9.37
CA GLN A 47 2.48 15.35 10.74
C GLN A 47 1.09 14.70 10.85
N GLN A 48 0.21 14.92 9.87
CA GLN A 48 -1.19 14.48 9.96
C GLN A 48 -1.55 13.51 8.84
N LEU A 49 -1.33 13.89 7.57
CA LEU A 49 -1.84 13.10 6.44
C LEU A 49 -1.09 11.79 6.23
N LEU A 50 0.24 11.83 6.26
CA LEU A 50 1.08 10.66 6.03
C LEU A 50 0.88 9.59 7.11
N PRO A 51 0.88 9.90 8.42
CA PRO A 51 0.58 8.91 9.45
C PRO A 51 -0.85 8.38 9.33
N LEU A 52 -1.83 9.24 9.02
CA LEU A 52 -3.22 8.85 8.89
C LEU A 52 -3.44 7.87 7.73
N ILE A 53 -2.87 8.13 6.56
CA ILE A 53 -3.06 7.24 5.40
C ILE A 53 -2.34 5.90 5.59
N VAL A 54 -1.15 5.91 6.19
CA VAL A 54 -0.41 4.70 6.55
C VAL A 54 -1.23 3.88 7.56
N PHE A 55 -1.84 4.53 8.55
CA PHE A 55 -2.66 3.86 9.56
C PHE A 55 -3.93 3.26 8.95
N VAL A 56 -4.69 4.03 8.16
CA VAL A 56 -5.93 3.56 7.51
C VAL A 56 -5.65 2.41 6.54
N ARG A 57 -4.61 2.52 5.70
CA ARG A 57 -4.24 1.45 4.77
C ARG A 57 -3.66 0.24 5.47
N GLY A 58 -2.84 0.44 6.50
CA GLY A 58 -2.32 -0.63 7.34
C GLY A 58 -3.44 -1.44 7.98
N LEU A 59 -4.43 -0.77 8.58
CA LEU A 59 -5.61 -1.42 9.15
C LEU A 59 -6.46 -2.14 8.11
N ALA A 60 -6.64 -1.55 6.93
CA ALA A 60 -7.37 -2.19 5.85
C ALA A 60 -6.66 -3.48 5.39
N PHE A 61 -5.33 -3.46 5.25
CA PHE A 61 -4.57 -4.63 4.82
C PHE A 61 -4.57 -5.76 5.86
N ILE A 62 -4.55 -5.41 7.15
CA ILE A 62 -4.70 -6.39 8.23
C ILE A 62 -6.12 -6.98 8.20
N SER A 63 -7.15 -6.14 8.10
CA SER A 63 -8.57 -6.54 8.11
C SER A 63 -8.95 -7.43 6.92
N PHE A 64 -8.41 -7.15 5.73
CA PHE A 64 -8.63 -7.97 4.52
C PHE A 64 -7.88 -9.31 4.54
N GLY A 65 -7.14 -9.62 5.61
CA GLY A 65 -6.48 -10.92 5.77
C GLY A 65 -5.40 -11.16 4.73
N PHE A 66 -4.67 -10.12 4.33
CA PHE A 66 -3.63 -10.27 3.30
C PHE A 66 -2.55 -11.30 3.63
N TYR A 67 -2.33 -11.52 4.92
CA TYR A 67 -1.23 -12.34 5.42
C TYR A 67 -1.67 -13.75 5.84
N THR A 68 -2.97 -14.05 5.87
CA THR A 68 -3.49 -15.30 6.45
C THR A 68 -3.55 -16.47 5.45
N GLY A 69 -3.45 -16.25 4.14
CA GLY A 69 -3.75 -17.28 3.13
C GLY A 69 -2.74 -17.46 1.99
N LEU A 70 -1.43 -17.29 2.22
CA LEU A 70 -0.44 -17.16 1.14
C LEU A 70 -0.24 -18.37 0.17
N TRP A 71 -0.83 -19.56 0.34
CA TRP A 71 -0.27 -20.76 -0.34
C TRP A 71 -1.21 -21.85 -0.88
N LYS A 72 -2.48 -21.58 -1.19
CA LYS A 72 -3.26 -22.54 -2.02
C LYS A 72 -4.15 -21.79 -3.02
N TYR A 73 -3.62 -21.58 -4.24
CA TYR A 73 -4.37 -21.21 -5.45
C TYR A 73 -4.96 -19.78 -5.55
N SER A 74 -4.33 -18.74 -4.97
CA SER A 74 -4.94 -17.40 -4.82
C SER A 74 -4.48 -16.30 -5.81
N SER A 75 -3.80 -16.61 -6.92
CA SER A 75 -3.20 -15.58 -7.81
C SER A 75 -4.15 -14.46 -8.27
N ILE A 76 -5.39 -14.78 -8.66
CA ILE A 76 -6.36 -13.78 -9.12
C ILE A 76 -7.07 -13.13 -7.93
N GLN A 77 -7.39 -13.95 -6.91
CA GLN A 77 -8.03 -13.49 -5.69
C GLN A 77 -7.16 -12.53 -4.87
N ASP A 78 -5.83 -12.63 -4.98
CA ASP A 78 -4.92 -11.72 -4.29
C ASP A 78 -4.94 -10.33 -4.92
N ILE A 79 -5.04 -10.23 -6.25
CA ILE A 79 -5.17 -8.94 -6.95
C ILE A 79 -6.52 -8.31 -6.63
N THR A 80 -7.61 -9.07 -6.67
CA THR A 80 -8.94 -8.53 -6.35
C THR A 80 -9.00 -8.04 -4.90
N LYS A 81 -8.40 -8.77 -3.94
CA LYS A 81 -8.25 -8.28 -2.56
C LYS A 81 -7.49 -6.96 -2.48
N ILE A 82 -6.46 -6.74 -3.31
CA ILE A 82 -5.71 -5.47 -3.33
C ILE A 82 -6.61 -4.36 -3.81
N VAL A 83 -7.30 -4.57 -4.93
CA VAL A 83 -8.23 -3.59 -5.47
C VAL A 83 -9.31 -3.24 -4.45
N TYR A 84 -9.94 -4.23 -3.80
CA TYR A 84 -10.94 -3.98 -2.76
C TYR A 84 -10.36 -3.26 -1.55
N ALA A 85 -9.22 -3.70 -1.03
CA ALA A 85 -8.61 -3.08 0.14
C ALA A 85 -8.15 -1.65 -0.14
N VAL A 86 -7.56 -1.38 -1.30
CA VAL A 86 -7.14 -0.04 -1.74
C VAL A 86 -8.38 0.85 -1.98
N SER A 87 -9.43 0.31 -2.59
CA SER A 87 -10.67 1.08 -2.82
C SER A 87 -11.37 1.46 -1.51
N ILE A 88 -11.53 0.49 -0.60
CA ILE A 88 -12.18 0.71 0.70
C ILE A 88 -11.34 1.64 1.57
N SER A 89 -10.02 1.44 1.64
CA SER A 89 -9.15 2.34 2.40
C SER A 89 -9.16 3.76 1.86
N SER A 90 -9.20 3.93 0.53
CA SER A 90 -9.28 5.26 -0.09
C SER A 90 -10.64 5.92 0.17
N LEU A 91 -11.73 5.15 0.15
CA LEU A 91 -13.07 5.65 0.51
C LEU A 91 -13.15 6.07 1.99
N VAL A 92 -12.59 5.25 2.89
CA VAL A 92 -12.50 5.56 4.33
C VAL A 92 -11.64 6.80 4.56
N PHE A 93 -10.49 6.91 3.88
CA PHE A 93 -9.64 8.09 3.98
C PHE A 93 -10.36 9.36 3.51
N LEU A 94 -11.07 9.28 2.37
CA LEU A 94 -11.90 10.38 1.88
C LEU A 94 -13.00 10.76 2.88
N PHE A 95 -13.66 9.78 3.49
CA PHE A 95 -14.66 10.02 4.52
C PHE A 95 -14.07 10.72 5.75
N ILE A 96 -12.88 10.32 6.20
CA ILE A 96 -12.16 10.97 7.31
C ILE A 96 -11.81 12.42 6.95
N LEU A 97 -11.33 12.68 5.73
CA LEU A 97 -11.03 14.04 5.27
C LEU A 97 -12.28 14.93 5.29
N VAL A 98 -13.41 14.43 4.80
CA VAL A 98 -14.70 15.15 4.84
C VAL A 98 -15.15 15.39 6.29
N ALA A 99 -14.96 14.42 7.18
CA ALA A 99 -15.29 14.59 8.59
C ALA A 99 -14.39 15.65 9.27
N MET A 100 -13.09 15.69 8.95
CA MET A 100 -12.15 16.67 9.50
C MET A 100 -12.46 18.11 9.04
N ASP A 101 -12.98 18.27 7.83
CA ASP A 101 -13.45 19.54 7.28
C ASP A 101 -14.66 20.09 8.02
N ARG A 102 -15.63 19.22 8.32
CA ARG A 102 -16.80 19.59 9.13
C ARG A 102 -16.42 20.09 10.52
N VAL A 103 -15.30 19.61 11.07
CA VAL A 103 -14.79 20.01 12.40
C VAL A 103 -13.83 21.21 12.30
N LYS A 104 -13.63 21.81 11.12
CA LYS A 104 -12.67 22.91 10.85
C LYS A 104 -11.24 22.61 11.31
N ARG A 105 -10.87 21.33 11.42
CA ARG A 105 -9.50 20.92 11.78
C ARG A 105 -8.55 20.96 10.59
N LEU A 106 -9.11 20.77 9.39
CA LEU A 106 -8.42 20.80 8.11
C LEU A 106 -9.40 21.37 7.10
N THR A 107 -9.00 22.30 6.25
CA THR A 107 -9.90 22.76 5.18
C THR A 107 -9.74 21.84 3.98
N LEU A 108 -10.82 21.30 3.40
CA LEU A 108 -10.76 20.49 2.17
C LEU A 108 -10.09 21.21 1.00
N THR A 109 -10.04 22.54 1.04
CA THR A 109 -9.33 23.36 0.06
C THR A 109 -7.82 23.12 0.05
N ASP A 110 -7.24 22.66 1.16
CA ASP A 110 -5.79 22.44 1.30
C ASP A 110 -5.33 21.12 0.65
N ILE A 111 -6.24 20.15 0.45
CA ILE A 111 -5.91 18.83 -0.12
C ILE A 111 -6.74 18.59 -1.38
N PRO A 112 -6.16 18.80 -2.57
CA PRO A 112 -6.88 18.53 -3.80
C PRO A 112 -7.19 17.04 -3.97
N LEU A 113 -8.45 16.73 -4.31
CA LEU A 113 -8.94 15.38 -4.63
C LEU A 113 -8.04 14.65 -5.67
N THR A 114 -7.36 15.40 -6.53
CA THR A 114 -6.40 14.88 -7.49
C THR A 114 -5.26 14.09 -6.84
N VAL A 115 -4.77 14.50 -5.66
CA VAL A 115 -3.71 13.75 -4.93
C VAL A 115 -4.20 12.35 -4.56
N LEU A 116 -5.45 12.23 -4.11
CA LEU A 116 -6.05 10.94 -3.74
C LEU A 116 -6.16 10.00 -4.94
N ILE A 117 -6.53 10.54 -6.11
CA ILE A 117 -6.66 9.75 -7.34
C ILE A 117 -5.27 9.29 -7.81
N ILE A 118 -4.27 10.18 -7.80
CA ILE A 118 -2.89 9.82 -8.19
C ILE A 118 -2.34 8.76 -7.25
N ASP A 119 -2.52 8.95 -5.94
CA ASP A 119 -2.06 7.99 -4.94
C ASP A 119 -2.79 6.64 -5.04
N PHE A 120 -4.11 6.63 -5.32
CA PHE A 120 -4.86 5.39 -5.57
C PHE A 120 -4.26 4.59 -6.73
N LEU A 121 -3.91 5.26 -7.83
CA LEU A 121 -3.29 4.61 -8.99
C LEU A 121 -1.87 4.15 -8.68
N LEU A 122 -1.04 5.00 -8.07
CA LEU A 122 0.35 4.69 -7.73
C LEU A 122 0.44 3.51 -6.77
N VAL A 123 -0.32 3.52 -5.68
CA VAL A 123 -0.26 2.47 -4.67
C VAL A 123 -0.72 1.13 -5.27
N GLY A 124 -1.77 1.16 -6.09
CA GLY A 124 -2.30 -0.04 -6.77
C GLY A 124 -1.26 -0.68 -7.69
N ILE A 125 -0.54 0.13 -8.47
CA ILE A 125 0.53 -0.32 -9.36
C ILE A 125 1.71 -0.85 -8.54
N MET A 126 2.19 -0.11 -7.55
CA MET A 126 3.39 -0.48 -6.77
C MET A 126 3.18 -1.77 -5.95
N LEU A 127 2.02 -1.92 -5.31
CA LEU A 127 1.66 -3.15 -4.59
C LEU A 127 1.55 -4.35 -5.54
N SER A 128 0.90 -4.16 -6.69
CA SER A 128 0.75 -5.23 -7.69
C SER A 128 2.12 -5.66 -8.24
N SER A 129 2.99 -4.71 -8.57
CA SER A 129 4.35 -4.98 -9.05
C SER A 129 5.20 -5.74 -8.04
N THR A 130 5.14 -5.35 -6.76
CA THR A 130 5.92 -6.02 -5.69
C THR A 130 5.55 -7.50 -5.56
N ARG A 131 4.26 -7.83 -5.70
CA ARG A 131 3.79 -9.22 -5.60
C ARG A 131 4.11 -10.05 -6.83
N LEU A 132 3.98 -9.46 -8.03
CA LEU A 132 4.41 -10.11 -9.26
C LEU A 132 5.92 -10.41 -9.21
N PHE A 133 6.72 -9.47 -8.70
CA PHE A 133 8.16 -9.66 -8.53
C PHE A 133 8.47 -10.81 -7.56
N TRP A 134 7.85 -10.81 -6.38
CA TRP A 134 8.04 -11.88 -5.40
C TRP A 134 7.65 -13.25 -5.94
N ARG A 135 6.55 -13.32 -6.70
CA ARG A 135 6.11 -14.55 -7.36
C ARG A 135 7.15 -15.09 -8.34
N ILE A 136 7.60 -14.25 -9.28
CA ILE A 136 8.57 -14.64 -10.30
C ILE A 136 9.87 -15.11 -9.65
N TRP A 137 10.32 -14.41 -8.61
CA TRP A 137 11.51 -14.78 -7.85
C TRP A 137 11.36 -16.17 -7.20
N PHE A 138 10.24 -16.41 -6.52
CA PHE A 138 10.01 -17.67 -5.83
C PHE A 138 9.84 -18.84 -6.80
N GLU A 139 9.12 -18.64 -7.91
CA GLU A 139 8.91 -19.66 -8.95
C GLU A 139 10.23 -20.05 -9.63
N ARG A 140 11.10 -19.07 -9.92
CA ARG A 140 12.45 -19.33 -10.46
C ARG A 140 13.31 -20.12 -9.47
N ASN A 141 13.25 -19.79 -8.19
CA ASN A 141 14.03 -20.51 -7.18
C ASN A 141 13.53 -21.94 -6.96
N GLN A 142 12.22 -22.18 -7.05
CA GLN A 142 11.66 -23.54 -6.99
C GLN A 142 12.05 -24.38 -8.20
N ARG A 143 12.01 -23.82 -9.42
CA ARG A 143 12.50 -24.52 -10.63
C ARG A 143 13.97 -24.90 -10.53
N LYS A 144 14.83 -24.01 -10.03
CA LYS A 144 16.26 -24.31 -9.83
C LYS A 144 16.46 -25.45 -8.83
N LEU A 145 15.67 -25.50 -7.75
CA LEU A 145 15.74 -26.56 -6.76
C LEU A 145 15.14 -27.90 -7.23
N SER A 146 14.15 -27.91 -8.13
CA SER A 146 13.66 -29.16 -8.72
C SER A 146 14.64 -29.73 -9.75
N ILE A 147 15.32 -28.86 -10.52
CA ILE A 147 16.40 -29.26 -11.44
C ILE A 147 17.61 -29.80 -10.66
N ASN A 148 17.94 -29.20 -9.50
CA ASN A 148 19.10 -29.61 -8.70
C ASN A 148 18.81 -30.78 -7.74
N ASN A 149 17.56 -31.21 -7.58
CA ASN A 149 17.16 -32.34 -6.69
C ASN A 149 16.46 -33.51 -7.43
N GLY A 150 16.40 -33.52 -8.77
CA GLY A 150 16.24 -34.78 -9.54
C GLY A 150 17.61 -35.46 -9.65
N LEU A 151 17.78 -36.78 -9.47
CA LEU A 151 17.24 -37.85 -10.32
C LEU A 151 17.47 -37.56 -11.81
#